data_AF-A0A257MU28-F1
#
_entry.id   AF-A0A257MU28-F1
#
_cell.length_a   1.000
_cell.length_b   1.000
_cell.length_c   1.000
_cell.angle_alpha   90.00
_cell.angle_beta   90.00
_cell.angle_gamma   90.00
#
_symmetry.space_group_name_H-M   'P 1'
#
loop_
_entity.id
_entity.type
_entity.pdbx_description
1 polymer ?
#
loop_
_entity_poly.entity_id
_entity_poly.type
_entity_poly.pdbx_seq_one_letter_code
_entity_poly.pdbx_strand_id
1 'polypeptide(L)'
;MQRRWPLHPKPYDFEILERYVRRLAEAYGVSYESFCLHALGIPRADSETRQFKEPSPEILSRLSEGTGIPIDQLEQMTLLRTFSRLTKDLQEYLAVPENYAKFESFFNRNFSQNS
;
A
#
# COMPACT_ATOMS: atom_id res chain seq x y z
N MET A 1 21.55 16.84 6.79
CA MET A 1 21.09 15.67 6.00
C MET A 1 20.47 14.68 6.95
N GLN A 2 19.13 14.56 6.94
CA GLN A 2 18.45 13.55 7.74
C GLN A 2 18.76 12.19 7.10
N ARG A 3 19.34 11.28 7.89
CA ARG A 3 19.76 9.97 7.39
C ARG A 3 18.50 9.12 7.23
N ARG A 4 18.27 8.64 6.00
CA ARG A 4 17.20 7.66 5.72
C ARG A 4 17.32 6.49 6.68
N TRP A 5 16.19 5.87 6.98
CA TRP A 5 16.16 4.66 7.78
C TRP A 5 17.01 3.57 7.11
N PRO A 6 17.82 2.79 7.84
CA PRO A 6 18.76 1.85 7.24
C PRO A 6 18.07 0.71 6.47
N LEU A 7 16.88 0.29 6.91
CA LEU A 7 16.02 -0.70 6.27
C LEU A 7 14.76 -0.01 5.75
N HIS A 8 14.59 0.01 4.43
CA HIS A 8 13.44 0.61 3.74
C HIS A 8 13.19 -0.18 2.45
N PRO A 9 12.56 -1.37 2.52
CA PRO A 9 12.20 -2.13 1.32
C PRO A 9 11.42 -1.27 0.33
N LYS A 10 11.56 -1.54 -0.96
CA LYS A 10 10.74 -0.86 -1.97
C LYS A 10 9.28 -1.32 -1.86
N PRO A 11 8.30 -0.41 -2.04
CA PRO A 11 6.90 -0.79 -2.19
C PRO A 11 6.69 -1.72 -3.38
N TYR A 12 5.68 -2.59 -3.30
CA TYR A 12 5.20 -3.33 -4.46
C TYR A 12 4.20 -2.50 -5.29
N ASP A 13 4.00 -2.93 -6.54
CA ASP A 13 2.94 -2.39 -7.38
C ASP A 13 1.57 -2.65 -6.74
N PHE A 14 0.72 -1.62 -6.75
CA PHE A 14 -0.60 -1.59 -6.11
C PHE A 14 -0.60 -2.00 -4.63
N GLU A 15 0.52 -1.82 -3.92
CA GLU A 15 0.58 -2.04 -2.48
C GLU A 15 -0.09 -0.89 -1.73
N ILE A 16 -1.02 -1.23 -0.82
CA ILE A 16 -1.63 -0.24 0.06
C ILE A 16 -0.65 0.20 1.15
N LEU A 17 -0.75 1.47 1.55
CA LEU A 17 0.17 2.12 2.47
C LEU A 17 0.25 1.40 3.82
N GLU A 18 -0.89 0.94 4.37
CA GLU A 18 -0.91 0.15 5.60
C GLU A 18 -0.04 -1.12 5.48
N ARG A 19 -0.20 -1.86 4.39
CA ARG A 19 0.56 -3.10 4.17
C ARG A 19 2.05 -2.83 3.99
N TYR A 20 2.38 -1.75 3.30
CA TYR A 20 3.76 -1.29 3.18
C TYR A 20 4.37 -0.95 4.54
N VAL A 21 3.66 -0.21 5.41
CA VAL A 21 4.16 0.12 6.76
C VAL A 21 4.26 -1.11 7.66
N ARG A 22 3.38 -2.10 7.51
CA ARG A 22 3.52 -3.40 8.20
C ARG A 22 4.81 -4.11 7.79
N ARG A 23 5.12 -4.15 6.49
CA ARG A 23 6.39 -4.72 6.00
C ARG A 23 7.62 -3.93 6.45
N LEU A 24 7.50 -2.61 6.61
CA LEU A 24 8.55 -1.82 7.24
C LEU A 24 8.77 -2.30 8.68
N ALA A 25 7.71 -2.41 9.49
CA ALA A 25 7.81 -2.90 10.87
C ALA A 25 8.44 -4.31 10.95
N GLU A 26 8.02 -5.22 10.06
CA GLU A 26 8.58 -6.57 9.93
C GLU A 26 10.07 -6.55 9.60
N ALA A 27 10.53 -5.67 8.70
CA ALA A 27 11.95 -5.52 8.38
C ALA A 27 12.79 -5.08 9.59
N TYR A 28 12.21 -4.30 10.50
CA TYR A 28 12.84 -3.91 11.76
C TYR A 28 12.68 -4.94 12.89
N GLY A 29 11.92 -6.03 12.68
CA GLY A 29 11.64 -7.02 13.71
C GLY A 29 10.80 -6.48 14.88
N VAL A 30 9.99 -5.44 14.63
CA VAL A 30 9.12 -4.82 15.64
C VAL A 30 7.65 -4.98 15.30
N SER A 31 6.78 -4.86 16.31
CA SER A 31 5.34 -4.84 16.06
C SER A 31 4.93 -3.62 15.23
N TYR A 32 3.84 -3.76 14.49
CA TYR A 32 3.26 -2.69 13.70
C TYR A 32 2.93 -1.45 14.55
N GLU A 33 2.33 -1.66 15.72
CA GLU A 33 1.98 -0.59 16.66
C GLU A 33 3.22 0.10 17.23
N SER A 34 4.28 -0.66 17.53
CA SER A 34 5.56 -0.10 17.98
C SER A 34 6.19 0.75 16.89
N PHE A 35 6.20 0.29 15.65
CA PHE A 35 6.71 1.06 14.53
C PHE A 35 5.90 2.35 14.33
N CYS A 36 4.57 2.26 14.28
CA CYS A 36 3.70 3.42 14.15
C CYS A 36 3.90 4.43 15.28
N LEU A 37 4.07 3.98 16.52
CA LEU A 37 4.35 4.87 17.65
C LEU A 37 5.71 5.56 17.53
N HIS A 38 6.78 4.79 17.32
CA HIS A 38 8.14 5.32 17.44
C HIS A 38 8.63 6.02 16.17
N ALA A 39 8.26 5.51 14.99
CA ALA A 39 8.68 6.07 13.70
C ALA A 39 7.71 7.14 13.19
N LEU A 40 6.40 6.96 13.45
CA LEU A 40 5.35 7.82 12.88
C LEU A 40 4.62 8.66 13.93
N GLY A 41 4.84 8.44 15.23
CA GLY A 41 4.19 9.16 16.32
C GLY A 41 2.70 8.89 16.47
N ILE A 42 2.19 7.79 15.91
CA ILE A 42 0.78 7.41 16.00
C ILE A 42 0.56 6.65 17.31
N PRO A 43 -0.29 7.15 18.24
CA PRO A 43 -0.51 6.48 19.53
C PRO A 43 -1.05 5.06 19.37
N ARG A 44 -0.64 4.13 20.24
CA ARG A 44 -1.10 2.72 20.18
C ARG A 44 -2.61 2.56 20.27
N ALA A 45 -3.33 3.47 20.93
CA ALA A 45 -4.79 3.45 21.00
C ALA A 45 -5.47 3.90 19.68
N ASP A 46 -4.75 4.61 18.81
CA ASP A 46 -5.31 5.17 17.58
C ASP A 46 -5.22 4.17 16.41
N SER A 47 -6.14 3.21 16.39
CA SER A 47 -6.24 2.20 15.33
C SER A 47 -6.75 2.76 14.01
N GLU A 48 -7.42 3.93 14.02
CA GLU A 48 -8.00 4.52 12.83
C GLU A 48 -6.92 5.19 11.98
N THR A 49 -6.07 6.02 12.59
CA THR A 49 -4.93 6.65 11.90
C THR A 49 -3.97 5.60 11.34
N ARG A 50 -3.81 4.45 12.02
CA ARG A 50 -3.00 3.32 11.53
C ARG A 50 -3.59 2.59 10.31
N GLN A 51 -4.80 2.91 9.85
CA GLN A 51 -5.30 2.35 8.58
C GLN A 51 -4.86 3.20 7.38
N PHE A 52 -4.32 4.40 7.61
CA PHE A 52 -3.86 5.33 6.57
C PHE A 52 -4.88 5.53 5.44
N LYS A 53 -6.17 5.60 5.79
CA LYS A 53 -7.24 5.94 4.82
C LYS A 53 -7.04 7.36 4.29
N GLU A 54 -6.79 8.28 5.22
CA GLU A 54 -6.50 9.70 4.97
C GLU A 54 -5.31 10.11 5.86
N PRO A 55 -4.07 9.71 5.49
CA PRO A 55 -2.90 9.99 6.31
C PRO A 55 -2.63 11.51 6.36
N SER A 56 -2.27 12.02 7.55
CA SER A 56 -1.93 13.43 7.69
C SER A 56 -0.62 13.77 6.95
N PRO A 57 -0.42 15.05 6.54
CA PRO A 57 0.82 15.49 5.90
C PRO A 57 2.07 15.19 6.74
N GLU A 58 1.97 15.27 8.07
CA GLU A 58 3.09 14.99 8.98
C GLU A 58 3.51 13.52 8.94
N ILE A 59 2.54 12.60 8.87
CA ILE A 59 2.79 11.16 8.75
C ILE A 59 3.48 10.87 7.41
N LEU A 60 2.98 11.47 6.33
CA LEU A 60 3.57 11.31 5.00
C LEU A 60 4.98 11.90 4.92
N SER A 61 5.24 13.04 5.58
CA SER A 61 6.59 13.62 5.67
C SER A 61 7.54 12.67 6.39
N ARG A 62 7.15 12.11 7.54
CA ARG A 62 7.97 11.15 8.30
C ARG A 62 8.28 9.90 7.48
N LEU A 63 7.30 9.36 6.76
CA LEU A 63 7.50 8.23 5.86
C LEU A 63 8.45 8.58 4.71
N SER A 64 8.28 9.75 4.10
CA SER A 64 9.10 10.24 3.00
C SER A 64 10.56 10.44 3.44
N GLU A 65 10.79 11.10 4.58
CA GLU A 65 12.10 11.27 5.19
C GLU A 65 12.75 9.93 5.54
N GLY A 66 11.97 9.02 6.12
CA GLY A 66 12.43 7.71 6.55
C GLY A 66 12.80 6.77 5.39
N THR A 67 12.02 6.77 4.33
CA THR A 67 12.15 5.80 3.22
C THR A 67 12.80 6.38 1.98
N GLY A 68 12.82 7.71 1.84
CA GLY A 68 13.20 8.41 0.62
C GLY A 68 12.15 8.35 -0.50
N ILE A 69 10.95 7.85 -0.22
CA ILE A 69 9.84 7.78 -1.18
C ILE A 69 9.13 9.14 -1.23
N PRO A 70 8.90 9.74 -2.41
CA PRO A 70 8.18 11.00 -2.52
C PRO A 70 6.78 10.94 -1.90
N ILE A 71 6.35 12.06 -1.28
CA ILE A 71 5.03 12.17 -0.65
C ILE A 71 3.91 11.80 -1.64
N ASP A 72 3.96 12.33 -2.87
CA ASP A 72 2.97 12.03 -3.90
C ASP A 72 2.83 10.52 -4.15
N GLN A 73 3.94 9.79 -4.14
CA GLN A 73 3.91 8.33 -4.30
C GLN A 73 3.25 7.64 -3.10
N LEU A 74 3.55 8.10 -1.87
CA LEU A 74 2.93 7.57 -0.64
C LEU A 74 1.42 7.85 -0.62
N GLU A 75 0.98 9.01 -1.11
CA GLU A 75 -0.45 9.32 -1.26
C GLU A 75 -1.12 8.34 -2.22
N GLN A 76 -0.49 8.03 -3.37
CA GLN A 76 -1.01 7.06 -4.35
C GLN A 76 -1.10 5.62 -3.81
N MET A 77 -0.52 5.34 -2.64
CA MET A 77 -0.61 4.06 -1.95
C MET A 77 -1.78 4.00 -0.95
N THR A 78 -2.53 5.08 -0.74
CA THR A 78 -3.79 5.00 0.02
C THR A 78 -4.75 4.00 -0.63
N LEU A 79 -5.59 3.34 0.17
CA LEU A 79 -6.47 2.25 -0.29
C LEU A 79 -7.32 2.68 -1.49
N LEU A 80 -7.99 3.83 -1.39
CA LEU A 80 -8.87 4.34 -2.45
C LEU A 80 -8.09 4.65 -3.73
N ARG A 81 -6.91 5.29 -3.64
CA ARG A 81 -6.10 5.60 -4.83
C ARG A 81 -5.49 4.37 -5.47
N THR A 82 -5.04 3.42 -4.64
CA THR A 82 -4.55 2.12 -5.10
C THR A 82 -5.63 1.36 -5.86
N PHE A 83 -6.85 1.32 -5.32
CA PHE A 83 -7.96 0.67 -5.98
C PHE A 83 -8.34 1.36 -7.30
N SER A 84 -8.41 2.69 -7.32
CA SER A 84 -8.66 3.45 -8.55
C SER A 84 -7.60 3.23 -9.64
N ARG A 85 -6.32 3.09 -9.25
CA ARG A 85 -5.24 2.75 -10.19
C ARG A 85 -5.40 1.32 -10.71
N LEU A 86 -5.66 0.37 -9.82
CA LEU A 86 -5.87 -1.03 -10.19
C LEU A 86 -7.06 -1.19 -11.14
N THR A 87 -8.18 -0.53 -10.86
CA THR A 87 -9.37 -0.61 -11.73
C THR A 87 -9.12 0.02 -13.09
N LYS A 88 -8.41 1.15 -13.15
CA LYS A 88 -8.00 1.76 -14.42
C LYS A 88 -7.13 0.82 -15.24
N ASP A 89 -6.08 0.26 -14.65
CA ASP A 89 -5.17 -0.65 -15.36
C ASP A 89 -5.89 -1.94 -15.80
N LEU A 90 -6.83 -2.43 -14.98
CA LEU A 90 -7.69 -3.56 -15.35
C LEU A 90 -8.62 -3.22 -16.51
N GLN A 91 -9.22 -2.02 -16.53
CA GLN A 91 -10.06 -1.56 -17.63
C GLN A 91 -9.27 -1.48 -18.94
N GLU A 92 -8.05 -0.91 -18.90
CA GLU A 92 -7.16 -0.83 -20.06
C GLU A 92 -6.76 -2.23 -20.56
N TYR A 93 -6.44 -3.15 -19.63
CA TYR A 93 -6.13 -4.54 -19.97
C TYR A 93 -7.32 -5.25 -20.63
N LEU A 94 -8.53 -5.08 -20.09
CA LEU A 94 -9.77 -5.71 -20.58
C LEU A 94 -10.32 -5.08 -21.86
N ALA A 95 -9.91 -3.85 -22.21
CA ALA A 95 -10.30 -3.21 -23.47
C ALA A 95 -9.76 -3.94 -24.70
N VAL A 96 -8.74 -4.79 -24.53
CA VAL A 96 -8.22 -5.67 -25.58
C VAL A 96 -9.07 -6.96 -25.63
N PRO A 97 -9.75 -7.27 -26.75
CA PRO A 97 -10.67 -8.42 -26.83
C PRO A 97 -10.04 -9.77 -26.45
N GLU A 98 -8.77 -9.99 -26.82
CA GLU A 98 -8.04 -11.21 -26.47
C GLU A 98 -7.80 -11.35 -24.97
N ASN A 99 -7.51 -10.24 -24.29
CA ASN A 99 -7.30 -10.21 -22.85
C ASN A 99 -8.63 -10.41 -22.10
N TYR A 100 -9.71 -9.85 -22.63
CA TYR A 100 -11.06 -10.09 -22.11
C TYR A 100 -11.42 -11.58 -22.16
N ALA A 101 -11.24 -12.23 -23.31
CA ALA A 101 -11.52 -13.66 -23.46
C ALA A 101 -10.66 -14.53 -22.50
N LYS A 102 -9.38 -14.18 -22.31
CA LYS A 102 -8.51 -14.86 -21.34
C LYS A 102 -9.00 -14.66 -19.90
N PHE A 103 -9.38 -13.44 -19.55
CA PHE A 103 -9.90 -13.11 -18.22
C PHE A 103 -11.20 -13.86 -17.93
N GLU A 104 -12.15 -13.85 -18.87
CA GLU A 104 -13.43 -14.54 -18.75
C GLU A 104 -13.23 -16.06 -18.58
N SER A 105 -12.35 -16.67 -19.39
CA SER A 105 -12.01 -18.09 -19.28
C SER A 105 -11.40 -18.44 -17.91
N PHE A 106 -10.47 -17.61 -17.42
CA PHE A 106 -9.90 -17.77 -16.08
C PHE A 106 -10.97 -17.62 -14.98
N PHE A 107 -11.83 -16.62 -15.08
CA PHE A 107 -12.87 -16.35 -14.09
C PHE A 107 -13.88 -17.50 -14.01
N ASN A 108 -14.42 -17.93 -15.16
CA ASN A 108 -15.37 -19.04 -15.23
C ASN A 108 -14.76 -20.34 -14.68
N ARG A 109 -13.48 -20.62 -14.96
CA ARG A 109 -12.82 -21.82 -14.44
C ARG A 109 -12.67 -21.82 -12.92
N ASN A 110 -12.39 -20.67 -12.30
CA ASN A 110 -12.11 -20.60 -10.86
C ASN A 110 -13.38 -20.43 -10.00
N PHE A 111 -14.47 -19.89 -10.57
CA PHE A 111 -15.69 -19.62 -9.81
C PHE A 111 -16.84 -20.60 -10.09
N SER A 112 -16.80 -21.40 -11.17
CA SER A 112 -17.79 -22.47 -11.42
C SER A 112 -17.54 -23.79 -10.67
N GLN A 113 -16.44 -23.93 -9.90
CA GLN A 113 -16.19 -25.12 -9.07
C GLN A 113 -16.65 -24.99 -7.61
N ASN A 114 -17.27 -23.88 -7.23
CA ASN A 114 -17.78 -23.62 -5.87
C ASN A 114 -19.31 -23.45 -5.84
N SER A 115 -20.05 -24.03 -6.80
CA SER A 115 -21.53 -24.04 -6.86
C SER A 115 -22.06 -25.46 -6.92
#